data_AF-A0A957VHT1-F1
#
_entry.id   AF-A0A957VHT1-F1
#
_cell.length_a   1.000
_cell.length_b   1.000
_cell.length_c   1.000
_cell.angle_alpha   90.00
_cell.angle_beta   90.00
_cell.angle_gamma   90.00
#
_symmetry.space_group_name_H-M   'P 1'
#
loop_
_entity.id
_entity.type
_entity.pdbx_description
1 polymer ?
#
loop_
_entity_poly.entity_id
_entity_poly.type
_entity_poly.pdbx_seq_one_letter_code
_entity_poly.pdbx_strand_id
1 'polypeptide(L)'
;ERLLDVLSGELADPDAAGDAGAVAAAVRDYRTWTGSTRYDAGVLRAVAATPPAPVETIGLDLDFRVSERPAGVGKRSDMVQWLEDGLPRAHHPITLALAGEIGGDATLISAALDRARVTFTLARDHLLDGRDHGCAARTVSAIARGHGRENHAGMVTEVWGKTGLAIEGLKTED
;
A
#
# COMPACT_ATOMS: atom_id res chain seq x y z
N GLU A 1 -15.65 4.39 -13.34
CA GLU A 1 -14.64 5.02 -14.22
C GLU A 1 -14.35 6.48 -13.86
N ARG A 2 -15.32 7.40 -13.96
CA ARG A 2 -15.11 8.83 -13.65
C ARG A 2 -14.45 9.15 -12.30
N LEU A 3 -14.68 8.33 -11.27
CA LEU A 3 -14.01 8.50 -9.97
C LEU A 3 -12.52 8.11 -10.02
N LEU A 4 -12.18 6.99 -10.65
CA LEU A 4 -10.78 6.55 -10.78
C LEU A 4 -9.94 7.48 -11.66
N ASP A 5 -10.56 8.10 -12.66
CA ASP A 5 -9.89 9.16 -13.43
C ASP A 5 -9.38 10.29 -12.52
N VAL A 6 -10.20 10.71 -11.56
CA VAL A 6 -9.81 11.73 -10.57
C VAL A 6 -8.78 11.19 -9.58
N LEU A 7 -9.01 10.00 -9.03
CA LEU A 7 -8.14 9.44 -7.99
C LEU A 7 -6.77 9.00 -8.52
N SER A 8 -6.65 8.68 -9.81
CA SER A 8 -5.38 8.23 -10.40
C SER A 8 -4.25 9.26 -10.33
N GLY A 9 -4.58 10.55 -10.14
CA GLY A 9 -3.59 11.60 -9.87
C GLY A 9 -2.83 11.40 -8.56
N GLU A 10 -3.42 10.69 -7.60
CA GLU A 10 -2.85 10.44 -6.27
C GLU A 10 -1.98 9.17 -6.23
N LEU A 11 -1.79 8.47 -7.37
CA LEU A 11 -0.89 7.32 -7.44
C LEU A 11 0.57 7.68 -7.13
N ALA A 12 0.95 8.94 -7.33
CA ALA A 12 2.28 9.45 -7.05
C ALA A 12 2.41 10.09 -5.65
N ASP A 13 1.35 10.06 -4.84
CA ASP A 13 1.41 10.63 -3.49
C ASP A 13 2.41 9.84 -2.63
N PRO A 14 3.36 10.51 -1.97
CA PRO A 14 4.35 9.85 -1.14
C PRO A 14 3.67 9.24 0.10
N ASP A 15 4.06 8.01 0.40
CA ASP A 15 3.50 7.23 1.51
C ASP A 15 3.79 7.84 2.88
N ALA A 16 4.90 8.58 2.98
CA ALA A 16 5.34 9.40 4.13
C ALA A 16 4.25 10.26 4.79
N ALA A 17 3.19 10.62 4.06
CA ALA A 17 2.07 11.42 4.52
C ALA A 17 0.70 10.72 4.38
N GLY A 18 0.65 9.42 4.08
CA GLY A 18 -0.55 8.59 4.12
C GLY A 18 -0.72 7.62 2.93
N ASP A 19 -1.82 6.86 2.94
CA ASP A 19 -1.94 5.58 2.23
C ASP A 19 -2.34 5.69 0.73
N ALA A 20 -1.36 6.01 -0.13
CA ALA A 20 -1.50 5.89 -1.59
C ALA A 20 -1.90 4.48 -2.06
N GLY A 21 -1.72 3.47 -1.18
CA GLY A 21 -2.14 2.09 -1.40
C GLY A 21 -3.63 1.92 -1.69
N ALA A 22 -4.51 2.79 -1.17
CA ALA A 22 -5.94 2.71 -1.42
C ALA A 22 -6.31 2.95 -2.89
N VAL A 23 -5.60 3.87 -3.56
CA VAL A 23 -5.80 4.15 -4.99
C VAL A 23 -5.24 3.02 -5.84
N ALA A 24 -4.06 2.50 -5.48
CA ALA A 24 -3.48 1.33 -6.15
C ALA A 24 -4.41 0.11 -6.03
N ALA A 25 -4.98 -0.18 -4.86
CA ALA A 25 -5.96 -1.25 -4.67
C ALA A 25 -7.20 -1.05 -5.57
N ALA A 26 -7.74 0.16 -5.64
CA ALA A 26 -8.90 0.45 -6.47
C ALA A 26 -8.60 0.32 -7.97
N VAL A 27 -7.40 0.71 -8.42
CA VAL A 27 -6.94 0.48 -9.80
C VAL A 27 -6.80 -1.02 -10.07
N ARG A 28 -6.21 -1.78 -9.14
CA ARG A 28 -6.07 -3.24 -9.23
C ARG A 28 -7.42 -3.93 -9.39
N ASP A 29 -8.40 -3.57 -8.54
CA ASP A 29 -9.76 -4.12 -8.61
C ASP A 29 -10.46 -3.80 -9.93
N TYR A 30 -10.34 -2.54 -10.39
CA TYR A 30 -10.88 -2.15 -11.69
C TYR A 30 -10.26 -2.96 -12.83
N ARG A 31 -8.94 -3.15 -12.82
CA ARG A 31 -8.23 -3.97 -13.81
C ARG A 31 -8.73 -5.41 -13.78
N THR A 32 -8.87 -6.02 -12.61
CA THR A 32 -9.39 -7.39 -12.45
C THR A 32 -10.83 -7.54 -12.94
N TRP A 33 -11.72 -6.60 -12.60
CA TRP A 33 -13.14 -6.71 -12.97
C TRP A 33 -13.44 -6.38 -14.44
N THR A 34 -12.63 -5.53 -15.06
CA THR A 34 -12.91 -5.02 -16.41
C THR A 34 -11.94 -5.52 -17.47
N GLY A 35 -10.79 -6.05 -17.07
CA GLY A 35 -9.66 -6.36 -17.97
C GLY A 35 -8.96 -5.12 -18.54
N SER A 36 -9.39 -3.91 -18.16
CA SER A 36 -8.85 -2.66 -18.67
C SER A 36 -7.50 -2.31 -18.06
N THR A 37 -6.51 -2.01 -18.91
CA THR A 37 -5.15 -1.58 -18.52
C THR A 37 -4.98 -0.06 -18.56
N ARG A 38 -6.10 0.69 -18.62
CA ARG A 38 -6.13 2.15 -18.81
C ARG A 38 -5.22 2.92 -17.84
N TYR A 39 -5.08 2.45 -16.61
CA TYR A 39 -4.33 3.15 -15.56
C TYR A 39 -2.92 2.57 -15.34
N ASP A 40 -2.53 1.51 -16.05
CA ASP A 40 -1.28 0.77 -15.83
C ASP A 40 -0.07 1.70 -15.99
N ALA A 41 -0.08 2.53 -17.04
CA ALA A 41 0.98 3.50 -17.28
C ALA A 41 1.08 4.56 -16.17
N GLY A 42 -0.01 4.88 -15.47
CA GLY A 42 0.00 5.78 -14.31
C GLY A 42 0.72 5.17 -13.12
N VAL A 43 0.43 3.90 -12.82
CA VAL A 43 1.08 3.15 -11.75
C VAL A 43 2.58 3.02 -12.01
N LEU A 44 2.97 2.60 -13.22
CA LEU A 44 4.38 2.45 -13.58
C LEU A 44 5.14 3.78 -13.51
N ARG A 45 4.52 4.89 -13.94
CA ARG A 45 5.13 6.23 -13.81
C ARG A 45 5.32 6.65 -12.37
N ALA A 46 4.37 6.37 -11.48
CA ALA A 46 4.49 6.72 -10.06
C ALA A 46 5.70 6.03 -9.42
N VAL A 47 5.91 4.73 -9.70
CA VAL A 47 7.08 4.00 -9.20
C VAL A 47 8.38 4.46 -9.88
N ALA A 48 8.36 4.71 -11.20
CA ALA A 48 9.54 5.17 -11.93
C ALA A 48 10.02 6.58 -11.53
N ALA A 49 9.11 7.46 -11.08
CA ALA A 49 9.46 8.80 -10.63
C ALA A 49 10.28 8.80 -9.34
N THR A 50 10.19 7.73 -8.54
CA THR A 50 11.02 7.53 -7.34
C THR A 50 11.40 6.05 -7.29
N PRO A 51 12.43 5.61 -8.04
CA PRO A 51 12.74 4.18 -8.13
C PRO A 51 12.93 3.55 -6.74
N PRO A 52 12.29 2.41 -6.45
CA PRO A 52 12.39 1.78 -5.15
C PRO A 52 13.82 1.29 -4.93
N ALA A 53 14.45 1.78 -3.86
CA ALA A 53 15.75 1.30 -3.42
C ALA A 53 15.60 -0.04 -2.67
N PRO A 54 16.67 -0.86 -2.61
CA PRO A 54 16.81 -1.87 -1.58
C PRO A 54 16.66 -1.21 -0.20
N VAL A 55 15.92 -1.85 0.70
CA VAL A 55 15.68 -1.35 2.06
C VAL A 55 16.26 -2.36 3.04
N GLU A 56 17.12 -1.90 3.94
CA GLU A 56 17.74 -2.75 4.96
C GLU A 56 16.88 -2.82 6.22
N THR A 57 16.23 -1.72 6.58
CA THR A 57 15.49 -1.56 7.82
C THR A 57 14.13 -0.89 7.59
N ILE A 58 13.11 -1.41 8.26
CA ILE A 58 11.78 -0.77 8.32
C ILE A 58 11.50 -0.40 9.77
N GLY A 59 11.07 0.83 9.98
CA GLY A 59 10.77 1.40 11.28
C GLY A 59 9.36 1.97 11.35
N LEU A 60 8.94 2.26 12.58
CA LEU A 60 7.63 2.81 12.90
C LEU A 60 7.81 3.99 13.86
N ASP A 61 7.44 5.19 13.44
CA ASP A 61 7.42 6.35 14.32
C ASP A 61 6.08 6.39 15.09
N LEU A 62 6.15 6.05 16.37
CA LEU A 62 5.02 6.03 17.29
C LEU A 62 4.67 7.43 17.84
N ASP A 63 5.55 8.42 17.70
CA ASP A 63 5.37 9.78 18.21
C ASP A 63 4.91 10.74 17.12
N PHE A 64 5.01 10.34 15.84
CA PHE A 64 4.44 11.06 14.72
C PHE A 64 2.96 11.41 14.94
N ARG A 65 2.64 12.69 14.88
CA ARG A 65 1.27 13.21 14.94
C ARG A 65 1.11 14.29 13.89
N VAL A 66 0.01 14.25 13.16
CA VAL A 66 -0.37 15.36 12.28
C VAL A 66 -1.46 16.18 12.97
N SER A 67 -1.20 17.47 13.15
CA SER A 67 -2.15 18.40 13.77
C SER A 67 -3.42 18.59 12.94
N GLU A 68 -3.29 18.47 11.62
CA GLU A 68 -4.41 18.55 10.66
C GLU A 68 -4.43 17.31 9.79
N ARG A 69 -5.64 16.91 9.35
CA ARG A 69 -5.77 15.76 8.46
C ARG A 69 -5.12 16.10 7.10
N PRO A 70 -4.15 15.31 6.63
CA PRO A 70 -3.57 15.52 5.31
C PRO A 70 -4.62 15.37 4.19
N ALA A 71 -4.42 16.12 3.10
CA ALA A 71 -5.22 15.98 1.89
C ALA A 71 -4.82 14.73 1.10
N GLY A 72 -5.81 13.95 0.68
CA GLY A 72 -5.62 12.75 -0.15
C GLY A 72 -6.51 11.58 0.28
N VAL A 73 -6.52 10.52 -0.53
CA VAL A 73 -7.24 9.26 -0.27
C VAL A 73 -6.54 8.50 0.87
N GLY A 74 -7.29 7.80 1.73
CA GLY A 74 -6.69 7.05 2.85
C GLY A 74 -6.31 7.93 4.04
N LYS A 75 -5.83 9.15 3.83
CA LYS A 75 -5.13 9.92 4.88
C LYS A 75 -5.97 10.28 6.11
N ARG A 76 -5.31 10.18 7.26
CA ARG A 76 -5.87 10.43 8.61
C ARG A 76 -4.84 11.10 9.52
N SER A 77 -5.32 11.80 10.54
CA SER A 77 -4.45 12.43 11.55
C SER A 77 -3.85 11.43 12.55
N ASP A 78 -4.48 10.28 12.73
CA ASP A 78 -4.05 9.19 13.61
C ASP A 78 -3.27 8.09 12.89
N MET A 79 -2.84 8.31 11.65
CA MET A 79 -2.00 7.35 10.92
C MET A 79 -0.61 7.26 11.55
N VAL A 80 0.04 6.12 11.35
CA VAL A 80 1.44 5.93 11.73
C VAL A 80 2.35 6.38 10.59
N GLN A 81 3.57 6.82 10.92
CA GLN A 81 4.59 7.05 9.91
C GLN A 81 5.52 5.86 9.82
N TRP A 82 5.56 5.25 8.65
CA TRP A 82 6.50 4.17 8.31
C TRP A 82 7.81 4.75 7.82
N LEU A 83 8.91 4.17 8.29
CA LEU A 83 10.25 4.55 7.92
C LEU A 83 10.94 3.41 7.17
N GLU A 84 11.71 3.73 6.14
CA GLU A 84 12.63 2.84 5.45
C GLU A 84 14.02 3.46 5.55
N ASP A 85 14.97 2.75 6.18
CA ASP A 85 16.34 3.23 6.43
C ASP A 85 16.40 4.60 7.12
N GLY A 86 15.48 4.81 8.05
CA GLY A 86 15.36 6.05 8.84
C GLY A 86 14.69 7.22 8.10
N LEU A 87 14.30 7.04 6.85
CA LEU A 87 13.58 8.03 6.06
C LEU A 87 12.11 7.66 5.93
N PRO A 88 11.20 8.63 5.77
CA PRO A 88 9.80 8.31 5.48
C PRO A 88 9.65 7.43 4.24
N ARG A 89 8.84 6.38 4.34
CA ARG A 89 8.62 5.41 3.26
C ARG A 89 8.19 6.13 1.98
N ALA A 90 8.83 5.78 0.87
CA ALA A 90 8.56 6.40 -0.43
C ALA A 90 7.29 5.84 -1.07
N HIS A 91 7.13 4.51 -1.06
CA HIS A 91 6.02 3.81 -1.72
C HIS A 91 5.23 2.93 -0.78
N HIS A 92 3.91 2.97 -0.91
CA HIS A 92 3.05 2.00 -0.24
C HIS A 92 3.30 0.60 -0.84
N PRO A 93 3.43 -0.48 -0.03
CA PRO A 93 3.65 -1.84 -0.53
C PRO A 93 2.62 -2.32 -1.56
N ILE A 94 1.34 -1.91 -1.42
CA ILE A 94 0.29 -2.18 -2.42
C ILE A 94 0.64 -1.61 -3.80
N THR A 95 1.19 -0.40 -3.86
CA THR A 95 1.60 0.24 -5.12
C THR A 95 2.75 -0.52 -5.77
N LEU A 96 3.75 -0.94 -4.98
CA LEU A 96 4.87 -1.76 -5.47
C LEU A 96 4.40 -3.12 -6.00
N ALA A 97 3.48 -3.78 -5.30
CA ALA A 97 2.91 -5.06 -5.72
C ALA A 97 2.19 -4.93 -7.07
N LEU A 98 1.31 -3.92 -7.20
CA LEU A 98 0.59 -3.68 -8.44
C LEU A 98 1.53 -3.33 -9.60
N ALA A 99 2.54 -2.48 -9.36
CA ALA A 99 3.53 -2.14 -10.39
C ALA A 99 4.30 -3.39 -10.87
N GLY A 100 4.70 -4.25 -9.93
CA GLY A 100 5.34 -5.51 -10.26
C GLY A 100 4.45 -6.45 -11.07
N GLU A 101 3.15 -6.53 -10.75
CA GLU A 101 2.18 -7.34 -11.50
C GLU A 101 1.93 -6.81 -12.91
N ILE A 102 1.83 -5.49 -13.07
CA ILE A 102 1.67 -4.85 -14.39
C ILE A 102 2.92 -5.07 -15.24
N GLY A 103 4.11 -4.91 -14.64
CA GLY A 103 5.39 -4.99 -15.34
C GLY A 103 5.95 -6.40 -15.50
N GLY A 104 5.37 -7.41 -14.83
CA GLY A 104 5.97 -8.74 -14.73
C GLY A 104 7.29 -8.76 -13.94
N ASP A 105 7.46 -7.82 -12.99
CA ASP A 105 8.67 -7.65 -12.20
C ASP A 105 8.57 -8.39 -10.86
N ALA A 106 9.15 -9.59 -10.83
CA ALA A 106 9.18 -10.43 -9.63
C ALA A 106 10.00 -9.81 -8.47
N THR A 107 10.97 -8.94 -8.77
CA THR A 107 11.76 -8.24 -7.75
C THR A 107 10.90 -7.21 -7.03
N LEU A 108 10.09 -6.42 -7.76
CA LEU A 108 9.13 -5.51 -7.14
C LEU A 108 8.08 -6.24 -6.31
N ILE A 109 7.57 -7.37 -6.81
CA ILE A 109 6.61 -8.21 -6.09
C ILE A 109 7.23 -8.72 -4.78
N SER A 110 8.44 -9.30 -4.83
CA SER A 110 9.13 -9.80 -3.62
C SER A 110 9.35 -8.67 -2.62
N ALA A 111 9.81 -7.52 -3.10
CA ALA A 111 10.10 -6.38 -2.24
C ALA A 111 8.81 -5.79 -1.61
N ALA A 112 7.67 -5.88 -2.28
CA ALA A 112 6.38 -5.52 -1.72
C ALA A 112 5.93 -6.50 -0.62
N LEU A 113 6.06 -7.81 -0.87
CA LEU A 113 5.72 -8.87 0.08
C LEU A 113 6.55 -8.78 1.37
N ASP A 114 7.86 -8.55 1.24
CA ASP A 114 8.77 -8.40 2.37
C ASP A 114 8.47 -7.14 3.19
N ARG A 115 8.23 -6.01 2.53
CA ARG A 115 7.78 -4.77 3.21
C ARG A 115 6.48 -4.98 3.96
N ALA A 116 5.48 -5.59 3.33
CA ALA A 116 4.19 -5.89 3.95
C ALA A 116 4.36 -6.80 5.18
N ARG A 117 5.26 -7.81 5.09
CA ARG A 117 5.59 -8.71 6.19
C ARG A 117 6.16 -7.99 7.41
N VAL A 118 7.20 -7.20 7.19
CA VAL A 118 7.89 -6.51 8.28
C VAL A 118 6.98 -5.44 8.87
N THR A 119 6.25 -4.69 8.03
CA THR A 119 5.24 -3.71 8.46
C THR A 119 4.19 -4.36 9.37
N PHE A 120 3.63 -5.51 8.97
CA PHE A 120 2.62 -6.20 9.77
C PHE A 120 3.20 -6.76 11.08
N THR A 121 4.42 -7.27 11.06
CA THR A 121 5.13 -7.73 12.27
C THR A 121 5.30 -6.57 13.27
N LEU A 122 5.84 -5.44 12.82
CA LEU A 122 6.02 -4.26 13.66
C LEU A 122 4.69 -3.72 14.21
N ALA A 123 3.63 -3.73 13.38
CA ALA A 123 2.31 -3.33 13.83
C ALA A 123 1.82 -4.22 15.00
N ARG A 124 2.02 -5.53 14.91
CA ARG A 124 1.63 -6.48 15.98
C ARG A 124 2.41 -6.26 17.27
N ASP A 125 3.67 -5.87 17.17
CA ASP A 125 4.54 -5.69 18.33
C ASP A 125 4.27 -4.36 19.06
N HIS A 126 3.78 -3.34 18.34
CA HIS A 126 3.73 -1.97 18.85
C HIS A 126 2.34 -1.31 18.87
N LEU A 127 1.35 -1.86 18.18
CA LEU A 127 0.01 -1.26 18.08
C LEU A 127 -1.05 -2.07 18.82
N LEU A 128 -2.14 -1.39 19.20
CA LEU A 128 -3.33 -2.05 19.73
C LEU A 128 -4.01 -2.88 18.64
N ASP A 129 -4.70 -3.95 19.03
CA ASP A 129 -5.36 -4.86 18.08
C ASP A 129 -6.44 -4.18 17.22
N GLY A 130 -7.14 -3.18 17.77
CA GLY A 130 -8.21 -2.44 17.14
C GLY A 130 -9.60 -3.07 17.24
N ARG A 131 -9.83 -3.97 18.21
CA ARG A 131 -11.17 -4.55 18.50
C ARG A 131 -12.18 -3.49 18.99
N ASP A 132 -11.70 -2.53 19.78
CA ASP A 132 -12.58 -1.54 20.42
C ASP A 132 -12.74 -0.24 19.61
N HIS A 133 -11.93 -0.04 18.58
CA HIS A 133 -11.88 1.18 17.77
C HIS A 133 -11.75 0.88 16.28
N GLY A 134 -12.79 0.31 15.67
CA GLY A 134 -12.81 -0.11 14.25
C GLY A 134 -12.63 0.99 13.20
N CYS A 135 -12.52 2.25 13.62
CA CYS A 135 -12.24 3.40 12.75
C CYS A 135 -10.84 3.98 12.94
N ALA A 136 -9.98 3.46 13.82
CA ALA A 136 -8.63 3.97 14.01
C ALA A 136 -7.70 3.57 12.85
N ALA A 137 -6.70 4.39 12.54
CA ALA A 137 -5.66 4.08 11.56
C ALA A 137 -4.44 3.39 12.19
N ARG A 138 -4.29 3.53 13.50
CA ARG A 138 -3.15 3.03 14.28
C ARG A 138 -3.52 1.78 15.07
N THR A 139 -3.91 0.74 14.35
CA THR A 139 -4.21 -0.56 14.95
C THR A 139 -3.69 -1.68 14.06
N VAL A 140 -3.44 -2.85 14.65
CA VAL A 140 -3.09 -4.06 13.90
C VAL A 140 -4.16 -4.35 12.84
N SER A 141 -5.45 -4.21 13.19
CA SER A 141 -6.54 -4.41 12.23
C SER A 141 -6.49 -3.41 11.07
N ALA A 142 -6.22 -2.12 11.31
CA ALA A 142 -6.11 -1.14 10.25
C ALA A 142 -4.94 -1.45 9.31
N ILE A 143 -3.76 -1.78 9.83
CA ILE A 143 -2.61 -2.14 9.00
C ILE A 143 -2.87 -3.42 8.19
N ALA A 144 -3.54 -4.40 8.78
CA ALA A 144 -3.80 -5.68 8.13
C ALA A 144 -4.80 -5.56 6.97
N ARG A 145 -5.94 -4.90 7.22
CA ARG A 145 -7.10 -4.91 6.30
C ARG A 145 -7.54 -3.54 5.82
N GLY A 146 -6.77 -2.49 6.07
CA GLY A 146 -7.14 -1.10 5.82
C GLY A 146 -8.27 -0.61 6.73
N HIS A 147 -8.22 0.67 7.09
CA HIS A 147 -9.33 1.33 7.77
C HIS A 147 -10.36 1.87 6.76
N GLY A 148 -11.50 2.38 7.24
CA GLY A 148 -12.60 2.79 6.36
C GLY A 148 -12.25 3.84 5.29
N ARG A 149 -11.31 4.75 5.56
CA ARG A 149 -10.87 5.75 4.56
C ARG A 149 -9.87 5.23 3.53
N GLU A 150 -9.28 4.06 3.76
CA GLU A 150 -8.42 3.34 2.81
C GLU A 150 -9.22 2.34 1.97
N ASN A 151 -10.56 2.36 2.05
CA ASN A 151 -11.41 1.38 1.38
C ASN A 151 -11.06 -0.08 1.75
N HIS A 152 -10.60 -0.32 2.99
CA HIS A 152 -10.15 -1.64 3.43
C HIS A 152 -8.98 -2.24 2.61
N ALA A 153 -8.15 -1.36 2.05
CA ALA A 153 -6.91 -1.73 1.38
C ALA A 153 -5.76 -1.83 2.40
N GLY A 154 -5.47 -3.04 2.91
CA GLY A 154 -4.42 -3.29 3.90
C GLY A 154 -3.32 -4.20 3.41
N MET A 155 -2.24 -4.33 4.19
CA MET A 155 -1.07 -5.14 3.83
C MET A 155 -1.44 -6.61 3.59
N VAL A 156 -2.30 -7.18 4.43
CA VAL A 156 -2.72 -8.58 4.32
C VAL A 156 -3.74 -8.76 3.21
N THR A 157 -4.73 -7.86 3.10
CA THR A 157 -5.80 -8.00 2.10
C THR A 157 -5.32 -7.75 0.67
N GLU A 158 -4.46 -6.74 0.46
CA GLU A 158 -4.10 -6.26 -0.87
C GLU A 158 -2.72 -6.71 -1.35
N VAL A 159 -1.78 -6.97 -0.46
CA VAL A 159 -0.45 -7.46 -0.85
C VAL A 159 -0.44 -8.98 -0.75
N TRP A 160 -0.57 -9.53 0.46
CA TRP A 160 -0.48 -10.99 0.63
C TRP A 160 -1.66 -11.74 -0.01
N GLY A 161 -2.89 -11.28 0.23
CA GLY A 161 -4.10 -11.96 -0.22
C GLY A 161 -4.22 -12.03 -1.74
N LYS A 162 -3.85 -10.96 -2.45
CA LYS A 162 -4.01 -10.89 -3.90
C LYS A 162 -2.74 -11.25 -4.67
N THR A 163 -1.56 -10.85 -4.21
CA THR A 163 -0.29 -11.15 -4.90
C THR A 163 0.20 -12.57 -4.62
N GLY A 164 -0.09 -13.13 -3.44
CA GLY A 164 0.17 -14.55 -3.17
C GLY A 164 -0.55 -15.48 -4.15
N LEU A 165 -1.82 -15.17 -4.46
CA LEU A 165 -2.61 -15.88 -5.48
C LEU A 165 -2.06 -15.66 -6.90
N ALA A 166 -1.56 -14.46 -7.21
CA ALA A 166 -0.97 -14.17 -8.52
C ALA A 166 0.31 -14.99 -8.77
N ILE A 167 1.17 -15.17 -7.75
CA ILE A 167 2.39 -16.00 -7.86
C ILE A 167 2.03 -17.48 -8.09
N GLU A 168 0.98 -17.98 -7.45
CA GLU A 168 0.51 -19.36 -7.69
C GLU A 168 -0.03 -19.54 -9.11
N GLY A 169 -0.76 -18.54 -9.64
CA GLY A 169 -1.23 -18.55 -11.04
C GLY A 169 -0.10 -18.50 -12.07
N LEU A 170 0.96 -17.73 -11.80
CA LEU A 170 2.15 -17.65 -12.67
C LEU A 170 2.92 -18.99 -12.76
N LYS A 171 2.78 -19.88 -11.77
CA LYS A 171 3.41 -21.21 -11.77
C LYS A 171 2.61 -22.27 -12.52
N THR A 172 1.39 -21.96 -12.96
CA THR A 172 0.48 -22.94 -13.60
C THR A 172 0.45 -22.85 -15.13
N GLU A 173 1.33 -22.04 -15.74
CA GLU A 173 1.43 -21.87 -17.20
C GLU A 173 2.68 -22.55 -17.83
N ASP A 174 3.29 -23.52 -17.14
CA ASP A 174 4.33 -24.43 -17.67
C ASP A 174 3.73 -25.82 -18.03
#